data_AF-A0A1A3NZN4-F1
#
_entry.id   AF-A0A1A3NZN4-F1
#
_cell.length_a   1.000
_cell.length_b   1.000
_cell.length_c   1.000
_cell.angle_alpha   90.00
_cell.angle_beta   90.00
_cell.angle_gamma   90.00
#
_symmetry.space_group_name_H-M   'P 1'
#
loop_
_entity.id
_entity.type
_entity.pdbx_description
1 polymer ?
#
loop_
_entity_poly.entity_id
_entity_poly.type
_entity_poly.pdbx_seq_one_letter_code
_entity_poly.pdbx_strand_id
1 'polypeptide(L)'
;MVNDLEDSTHEEVLVADSRLDQTGIRAAIDAVFEAHPNLGAVFEPSRDRWLSRPGGDWSWAVEPPGVTVPEVIARHRGSFDMRTGRLFAVSLLPGAPERLVLTASHLCADAKLWSNVVHSVMTAYDRGVLAPDASYRARSRGAHSWGWWRASRRRRSPVALSA
;
A
#
# COMPACT_ATOMS: atom_id res chain seq x y z
N MET A 1 -15.68 -5.82 -24.93
CA MET A 1 -14.55 -4.99 -24.44
C MET A 1 -14.85 -4.55 -23.02
N VAL A 2 -14.71 -5.44 -22.03
CA VAL A 2 -14.86 -5.09 -20.60
C VAL A 2 -13.82 -5.81 -19.72
N ASN A 3 -12.79 -6.41 -20.33
CA ASN A 3 -11.86 -7.31 -19.65
C ASN A 3 -10.40 -6.81 -19.64
N ASP A 4 -10.13 -5.57 -20.08
CA ASP A 4 -8.76 -5.01 -20.13
C ASP A 4 -8.42 -4.11 -18.94
N LEU A 5 -9.38 -3.85 -18.05
CA LEU A 5 -9.16 -3.02 -16.85
C LEU A 5 -8.76 -3.84 -15.60
N GLU A 6 -8.87 -5.17 -15.65
CA GLU A 6 -8.76 -6.04 -14.47
C GLU A 6 -7.33 -6.32 -14.00
N ASP A 7 -6.31 -6.08 -14.83
CA ASP A 7 -4.90 -6.33 -14.47
C ASP A 7 -4.16 -5.09 -13.91
N SER A 8 -4.78 -3.92 -13.93
CA SER A 8 -4.14 -2.69 -13.47
C SER A 8 -4.34 -2.52 -11.96
N THR A 9 -3.33 -2.92 -11.19
CA THR A 9 -3.23 -2.69 -9.74
C THR A 9 -1.94 -2.01 -9.35
N HIS A 10 -2.05 -1.04 -8.46
CA HIS A 10 -0.91 -0.47 -7.76
C HIS A 10 -0.50 -1.42 -6.64
N GLU A 11 0.80 -1.65 -6.50
CA GLU A 11 1.36 -2.50 -5.47
C GLU A 11 2.65 -1.88 -4.90
N GLU A 12 2.84 -2.03 -3.59
CA GLU A 12 4.04 -1.61 -2.90
C GLU A 12 4.31 -2.57 -1.75
N VAL A 13 5.59 -2.86 -1.55
CA VAL A 13 6.05 -3.70 -0.45
C VAL A 13 7.01 -2.88 0.38
N LEU A 14 6.67 -2.69 1.64
CA LEU A 14 7.53 -2.05 2.62
C LEU A 14 8.15 -3.14 3.51
N VAL A 15 9.39 -2.93 3.93
CA VAL A 15 10.14 -3.78 4.85
C VAL A 15 10.50 -3.04 6.12
N ALA A 16 10.60 -3.78 7.22
CA ALA A 16 11.20 -3.33 8.46
C ALA A 16 12.12 -4.41 9.02
N ASP A 17 13.29 -3.99 9.51
CA ASP A 17 14.26 -4.88 10.17
C ASP A 17 13.85 -5.22 11.61
N SER A 18 12.90 -4.46 12.17
CA SER A 18 12.30 -4.71 13.48
C SER A 18 10.86 -5.19 13.34
N ARG A 19 10.36 -5.86 14.39
CA ARG A 19 8.96 -6.24 14.50
C ARG A 19 8.07 -4.99 14.44
N LEU A 20 7.02 -5.09 13.65
CA LEU A 20 6.01 -4.06 13.47
C LEU A 20 4.89 -4.25 14.49
N ASP A 21 4.50 -3.15 15.14
CA ASP A 21 3.30 -3.08 15.96
C ASP A 21 2.06 -3.06 15.04
N GLN A 22 1.31 -4.15 15.08
CA GLN A 22 0.10 -4.34 14.29
C GLN A 22 -0.96 -3.27 14.56
N THR A 23 -1.10 -2.86 15.82
CA THR A 23 -2.11 -1.87 16.22
C THR A 23 -1.72 -0.50 15.67
N GLY A 24 -0.45 -0.12 15.83
CA GLY A 24 0.10 1.10 15.25
C GLY A 24 0.00 1.13 13.72
N ILE A 25 0.29 0.02 13.02
CA ILE A 25 0.13 -0.02 11.56
C ILE A 25 -1.32 0.21 11.19
N ARG A 26 -2.24 -0.54 11.81
CA ARG A 26 -3.66 -0.43 11.49
C ARG A 26 -4.15 1.01 11.69
N ALA A 27 -3.80 1.65 12.81
CA ALA A 27 -4.13 3.04 13.07
C ALA A 27 -3.53 4.02 12.04
N ALA A 28 -2.29 3.76 11.59
CA ALA A 28 -1.67 4.57 10.53
C ALA A 28 -2.38 4.39 9.19
N ILE A 29 -2.79 3.17 8.84
CA ILE A 29 -3.59 2.93 7.62
C ILE A 29 -4.96 3.60 7.72
N ASP A 30 -5.63 3.50 8.87
CA ASP A 30 -6.93 4.17 9.11
C ASP A 30 -6.80 5.68 8.90
N ALA A 31 -5.80 6.34 9.49
CA ALA A 31 -5.56 7.77 9.29
C ALA A 31 -5.30 8.15 7.82
N VAL A 32 -4.58 7.30 7.08
CA VAL A 32 -4.32 7.51 5.65
C VAL A 32 -5.60 7.31 4.83
N PHE A 33 -6.42 6.33 5.17
CA PHE A 33 -7.70 6.08 4.51
C PHE A 33 -8.69 7.22 4.76
N GLU A 34 -8.76 7.74 5.99
CA GLU A 34 -9.55 8.93 6.33
C GLU A 34 -9.12 10.17 5.54
N ALA A 35 -7.82 10.36 5.33
CA ALA A 35 -7.29 11.45 4.51
C ALA A 35 -7.51 11.24 3.00
N HIS A 36 -7.72 9.99 2.57
CA HIS A 36 -7.87 9.60 1.17
C HIS A 36 -9.10 8.68 0.96
N PRO A 37 -10.33 9.15 1.23
CA PRO A 37 -11.52 8.29 1.25
C PRO A 37 -11.92 7.75 -0.14
N ASN A 38 -11.28 8.25 -1.21
CA ASN A 38 -11.38 7.70 -2.56
C ASN A 38 -10.74 6.32 -2.69
N LEU A 39 -9.84 5.92 -1.79
CA LEU A 39 -9.33 4.54 -1.71
C LEU A 39 -10.46 3.53 -1.51
N GLY A 40 -11.57 3.97 -0.90
CA GLY A 40 -12.81 3.22 -0.75
C GLY A 40 -13.90 3.58 -1.76
N ALA A 41 -13.57 4.06 -2.96
CA ALA A 41 -14.57 4.51 -3.91
C ALA A 41 -15.58 3.39 -4.25
N VAL A 42 -16.85 3.67 -4.03
CA VAL A 42 -17.96 2.78 -4.40
C VAL A 42 -18.53 3.24 -5.74
N PHE A 43 -18.68 2.31 -6.67
CA PHE A 43 -19.20 2.55 -8.01
C PHE A 43 -20.59 1.93 -8.15
N GLU A 44 -21.58 2.77 -8.41
CA GLU A 44 -22.98 2.38 -8.54
C GLU A 44 -23.47 2.60 -9.98
N PRO A 45 -24.14 1.61 -10.58
CA PRO A 45 -24.72 1.78 -11.90
C PRO A 45 -25.88 2.77 -11.83
N SER A 46 -25.82 3.83 -12.61
CA SER A 46 -26.93 4.74 -12.90
C SER A 46 -27.27 4.62 -14.39
N ARG A 47 -28.54 4.86 -14.76
CA ARG A 47 -29.14 4.53 -16.08
C ARG A 47 -28.20 4.64 -17.28
N ASP A 48 -27.46 5.75 -17.40
CA ASP A 48 -26.54 6.00 -18.52
C ASP A 48 -25.09 6.29 -18.08
N ARG A 49 -24.76 6.15 -16.78
CA ARG A 49 -23.43 6.48 -16.24
C ARG A 49 -23.10 5.71 -14.97
N TRP A 50 -21.82 5.55 -14.69
CA TRP A 50 -21.38 5.14 -13.35
C TRP A 50 -21.32 6.36 -12.43
N LEU A 51 -21.90 6.23 -11.25
CA LEU A 51 -21.72 7.19 -10.16
C LEU A 51 -20.65 6.65 -9.22
N SER A 52 -19.76 7.51 -8.75
CA SER A 52 -18.83 7.18 -7.68
C SER A 52 -19.13 8.00 -6.43
N ARG A 53 -18.94 7.37 -5.28
CA ARG A 53 -18.94 8.05 -3.99
C ARG A 53 -17.79 7.53 -3.12
N PRO A 54 -17.17 8.37 -2.28
CA PRO A 54 -16.20 7.92 -1.31
C PRO A 54 -16.87 7.10 -0.19
N GLY A 55 -16.06 6.44 0.64
CA GLY A 55 -16.51 5.88 1.93
C GLY A 55 -16.94 4.42 1.91
N GLY A 56 -16.35 3.59 1.05
CA GLY A 56 -16.25 2.14 1.24
C GLY A 56 -15.28 1.79 2.38
N ASP A 57 -14.67 0.61 2.30
CA ASP A 57 -13.79 0.08 3.34
C ASP A 57 -12.48 -0.47 2.74
N TRP A 58 -11.52 -0.82 3.59
CA TRP A 58 -10.24 -1.40 3.21
C TRP A 58 -9.98 -2.73 3.93
N SER A 59 -9.23 -3.61 3.28
CA SER A 59 -8.97 -4.97 3.81
C SER A 59 -7.68 -5.02 4.61
N TRP A 60 -7.70 -5.66 5.79
CA TRP A 60 -6.53 -5.92 6.64
C TRP A 60 -6.34 -7.40 6.88
N ALA A 61 -5.10 -7.89 6.81
CA ALA A 61 -4.75 -9.22 7.29
C ALA A 61 -3.34 -9.26 7.92
N VAL A 62 -3.17 -10.19 8.87
CA VAL A 62 -1.85 -10.64 9.32
C VAL A 62 -1.68 -12.05 8.79
N GLU A 63 -0.70 -12.22 7.90
CA GLU A 63 -0.50 -13.47 7.18
C GLU A 63 0.20 -14.51 8.08
N PRO A 64 -0.12 -15.80 7.93
CA PRO A 64 0.64 -16.84 8.61
C PRO A 64 2.08 -16.92 8.06
N PRO A 65 3.05 -17.43 8.85
CA PRO A 65 4.41 -17.65 8.38
C PRO A 65 4.46 -18.53 7.12
N GLY A 66 5.36 -18.20 6.19
CA GLY A 66 5.56 -18.96 4.95
C GLY A 66 4.74 -18.48 3.75
N VAL A 67 3.74 -17.62 3.95
CA VAL A 67 3.02 -16.97 2.85
C VAL A 67 3.95 -15.98 2.13
N THR A 68 3.93 -16.02 0.80
CA THR A 68 4.78 -15.17 -0.03
C THR A 68 4.08 -13.89 -0.47
N VAL A 69 4.87 -12.84 -0.75
CA VAL A 69 4.35 -11.57 -1.27
C VAL A 69 3.47 -11.74 -2.53
N PRO A 70 3.86 -12.53 -3.55
CA PRO A 70 3.00 -12.74 -4.72
C PRO A 70 1.64 -13.38 -4.39
N GLU A 71 1.59 -14.31 -3.44
CA GLU A 71 0.31 -14.94 -3.02
C GLU A 71 -0.62 -13.93 -2.35
N VAL A 72 -0.06 -13.05 -1.52
CA VAL A 72 -0.82 -11.97 -0.87
C VAL A 72 -1.38 -11.00 -1.90
N ILE A 73 -0.56 -10.58 -2.87
CA ILE A 73 -0.99 -9.66 -3.94
C ILE A 73 -2.10 -10.30 -4.77
N ALA A 74 -1.95 -11.57 -5.16
CA ALA A 74 -2.99 -12.29 -5.90
C ALA A 74 -4.31 -12.35 -5.11
N ARG A 75 -4.23 -12.61 -3.79
CA ARG A 75 -5.41 -12.62 -2.90
C ARG A 75 -6.06 -11.24 -2.79
N HIS A 76 -5.28 -10.18 -2.62
CA HIS A 76 -5.79 -8.81 -2.58
C HIS A 76 -6.54 -8.47 -3.87
N ARG A 77 -5.91 -8.71 -5.03
CA ARG A 77 -6.52 -8.48 -6.36
C ARG A 77 -7.84 -9.21 -6.52
N GLY A 78 -7.88 -10.50 -6.15
CA GLY A 78 -9.11 -11.30 -6.20
C GLY A 78 -10.19 -10.89 -5.20
N SER A 79 -9.86 -10.08 -4.19
CA SER A 79 -10.82 -9.59 -3.19
C SER A 79 -11.44 -8.24 -3.53
N PHE A 80 -10.95 -7.56 -4.57
CA PHE A 80 -11.41 -6.23 -4.91
C PHE A 80 -12.83 -6.22 -5.46
N ASP A 81 -13.62 -5.27 -4.97
CA ASP A 81 -15.03 -5.15 -5.31
C ASP A 81 -15.46 -3.68 -5.31
N MET A 82 -15.69 -3.15 -6.51
CA MET A 82 -16.11 -1.76 -6.73
C MET A 82 -17.50 -1.44 -6.16
N ARG A 83 -18.36 -2.44 -5.93
CA ARG A 83 -19.71 -2.23 -5.40
C ARG A 83 -19.72 -2.04 -3.89
N THR A 84 -18.73 -2.60 -3.21
CA THR A 84 -18.55 -2.44 -1.76
C THR A 84 -17.45 -1.46 -1.40
N GLY A 85 -16.68 -1.01 -2.40
CA GLY A 85 -15.57 -0.07 -2.23
C GLY A 85 -14.33 -0.70 -1.61
N ARG A 86 -14.26 -2.03 -1.54
CA ARG A 86 -13.03 -2.75 -1.15
C ARG A 86 -12.05 -2.71 -2.31
N LEU A 87 -11.36 -1.60 -2.47
CA LEU A 87 -10.41 -1.36 -3.57
C LEU A 87 -8.97 -1.12 -3.08
N PHE A 88 -8.77 -1.15 -1.77
CA PHE A 88 -7.48 -1.00 -1.10
C PHE A 88 -7.32 -2.10 -0.05
N ALA A 89 -6.16 -2.75 -0.03
CA ALA A 89 -5.87 -3.85 0.88
C ALA A 89 -4.43 -3.78 1.40
N VAL A 90 -4.26 -4.19 2.65
CA VAL A 90 -2.99 -4.21 3.35
C VAL A 90 -2.84 -5.53 4.10
N SER A 91 -1.68 -6.16 3.94
CA SER A 91 -1.32 -7.36 4.71
C SER A 91 0.05 -7.20 5.36
N LEU A 92 0.16 -7.61 6.63
CA LEU A 92 1.42 -7.79 7.32
C LEU A 92 1.90 -9.23 7.16
N LEU A 93 3.09 -9.42 6.62
CA LEU A 93 3.76 -10.72 6.49
C LEU A 93 4.87 -10.80 7.54
N PRO A 94 4.80 -11.77 8.48
CA PRO A 94 5.86 -11.97 9.46
C PRO A 94 7.12 -12.55 8.79
N GLY A 95 8.29 -12.23 9.35
CA GLY A 95 9.57 -12.72 8.84
C GLY A 95 10.76 -11.87 9.29
N ALA A 96 11.93 -12.13 8.70
CA ALA A 96 13.13 -11.32 8.86
C ALA A 96 13.68 -10.96 7.46
N PRO A 97 13.41 -9.76 6.91
CA PRO A 97 12.62 -8.67 7.51
C PRO A 97 11.11 -8.94 7.48
N GLU A 98 10.35 -8.25 8.34
CA GLU A 98 8.90 -8.18 8.23
C GLU A 98 8.50 -7.33 7.02
N ARG A 99 7.34 -7.63 6.42
CA ARG A 99 6.86 -6.94 5.22
C ARG A 99 5.44 -6.46 5.39
N LEU A 100 5.18 -5.24 4.93
CA LEU A 100 3.85 -4.69 4.75
C LEU A 100 3.56 -4.61 3.25
N VAL A 101 2.58 -5.38 2.79
CA VAL A 101 2.15 -5.41 1.38
C VAL A 101 0.91 -4.53 1.25
N LEU A 102 0.99 -3.52 0.41
CA LEU A 102 -0.12 -2.63 0.09
C LEU A 102 -0.51 -2.82 -1.38
N THR A 103 -1.80 -2.92 -1.64
CA THR A 103 -2.33 -2.95 -3.01
C THR A 103 -3.55 -2.06 -3.15
N ALA A 104 -3.72 -1.44 -4.32
CA ALA A 104 -4.88 -0.64 -4.65
C ALA A 104 -5.30 -0.85 -6.11
N SER A 105 -6.60 -0.90 -6.38
CA SER A 105 -7.13 -0.88 -7.74
C SER A 105 -6.86 0.48 -8.41
N HIS A 106 -6.55 0.48 -9.71
CA HIS A 106 -6.44 1.74 -10.47
C HIS A 106 -7.77 2.52 -10.54
N LEU A 107 -8.89 1.89 -10.19
CA LEU A 107 -10.18 2.58 -10.06
C LEU A 107 -10.18 3.61 -8.92
N CYS A 108 -9.39 3.40 -7.87
CA CYS A 108 -9.38 4.24 -6.68
C CYS A 108 -8.16 5.18 -6.59
N ALA A 109 -7.09 4.89 -7.34
CA ALA A 109 -5.88 5.69 -7.33
C ALA A 109 -5.18 5.72 -8.69
N ASP A 110 -4.66 6.89 -9.03
CA ASP A 110 -3.63 7.03 -10.06
C ASP A 110 -2.22 6.88 -9.44
N ALA A 111 -1.18 6.83 -10.28
CA ALA A 111 0.21 6.67 -9.83
C ALA A 111 0.69 7.79 -8.88
N LYS A 112 0.15 9.01 -9.00
CA LYS A 112 0.50 10.15 -8.15
C LYS A 112 -0.17 10.02 -6.78
N LEU A 113 -1.47 9.73 -6.75
CA LEU A 113 -2.20 9.46 -5.51
C LEU A 113 -1.59 8.26 -4.78
N TRP A 114 -1.27 7.19 -5.50
CA TRP A 114 -0.63 6.00 -4.93
C TRP A 114 0.70 6.34 -4.25
N SER A 115 1.53 7.15 -4.90
CA SER A 115 2.78 7.61 -4.32
C SER A 115 2.57 8.46 -3.05
N ASN A 116 1.50 9.27 -3.00
CA ASN A 116 1.18 10.03 -1.79
C ASN A 116 0.67 9.12 -0.66
N VAL A 117 -0.14 8.11 -0.98
CA VAL A 117 -0.67 7.13 -0.02
C VAL A 117 0.47 6.35 0.62
N VAL A 118 1.35 5.74 -0.17
CA VAL A 118 2.52 4.99 0.33
C VAL A 118 3.40 5.89 1.21
N HIS A 119 3.67 7.13 0.78
CA HIS A 119 4.43 8.07 1.60
C HIS A 119 3.75 8.40 2.94
N SER A 120 2.44 8.59 2.91
CA SER A 120 1.65 8.92 4.10
C SER A 120 1.64 7.77 5.09
N VAL A 121 1.53 6.51 4.62
CA VAL A 121 1.67 5.32 5.48
C VAL A 121 3.02 5.29 6.18
N MET A 122 4.12 5.46 5.42
CA MET A 122 5.46 5.50 5.98
C MET A 122 5.65 6.65 6.98
N THR A 123 4.94 7.76 6.80
CA THR A 123 5.04 8.94 7.67
C THR A 123 4.19 8.82 8.92
N ALA A 124 3.00 8.21 8.81
CA ALA A 124 2.04 8.05 9.88
C ALA A 124 2.44 6.95 10.88
N TYR A 125 3.02 5.85 10.41
CA TYR A 125 3.41 4.74 11.28
C TYR A 125 4.70 5.01 12.06
N ASP A 126 5.79 5.38 11.37
CA ASP A 126 7.00 5.95 11.99
C ASP A 126 8.00 6.34 10.89
N ARG A 127 8.58 7.55 10.98
CA ARG A 127 9.36 8.27 9.95
C ARG A 127 10.73 7.63 9.59
N GLY A 128 10.91 6.33 9.79
CA GLY A 128 12.18 5.65 9.50
C GLY A 128 12.19 4.12 9.62
N VAL A 129 11.17 3.50 10.22
CA VAL A 129 11.11 2.03 10.39
C VAL A 129 10.75 1.32 9.08
N LEU A 130 9.75 1.84 8.37
CA LEU A 130 9.33 1.30 7.08
C LEU A 130 10.20 1.89 5.96
N ALA A 131 10.71 1.01 5.10
CA ALA A 131 11.42 1.36 3.88
C ALA A 131 10.88 0.53 2.71
N PRO A 132 10.92 1.02 1.46
CA PRO A 132 10.51 0.17 0.35
C PRO A 132 11.43 -1.04 0.15
N ASP A 133 10.85 -2.20 -0.18
CA ASP A 133 11.59 -3.43 -0.46
C ASP A 133 12.28 -3.33 -1.83
N ALA A 134 13.60 -3.08 -1.80
CA ALA A 134 14.41 -2.94 -3.00
C ALA A 134 14.46 -4.25 -3.82
N SER A 135 14.45 -5.40 -3.17
CA SER A 135 14.52 -6.71 -3.81
C SER A 135 13.23 -7.04 -4.53
N TYR A 136 12.07 -6.73 -3.92
CA TYR A 136 10.78 -6.86 -4.58
C TYR A 136 10.69 -5.95 -5.81
N ARG A 137 11.06 -4.67 -5.67
CA ARG A 137 11.03 -3.69 -6.77
C ARG A 137 11.93 -4.03 -7.95
N ALA A 138 13.11 -4.60 -7.69
CA ALA A 138 14.01 -5.04 -8.76
C ALA A 138 13.37 -6.13 -9.65
N ARG A 139 12.47 -6.94 -9.08
CA ARG A 139 11.79 -8.03 -9.78
C ARG A 139 10.49 -7.60 -10.46
N SER A 140 9.76 -6.61 -9.94
CA SER A 140 8.39 -6.29 -10.37
C SER A 140 8.26 -5.46 -11.67
N ARG A 141 9.35 -5.00 -12.31
CA ARG A 141 9.35 -4.24 -13.58
C ARG A 141 8.46 -2.97 -13.65
N GLY A 142 7.83 -2.52 -12.55
CA GLY A 142 7.06 -1.27 -12.46
C GLY A 142 7.78 -0.23 -11.61
N ALA A 143 8.79 0.44 -12.16
CA ALA A 143 9.60 1.41 -11.43
C ALA A 143 8.85 2.74 -11.21
N HIS A 144 8.15 2.88 -10.09
CA HIS A 144 7.86 4.20 -9.54
C HIS A 144 9.17 4.76 -8.95
N SER A 145 9.67 5.88 -9.49
CA SER A 145 10.95 6.46 -9.07
C SER A 145 10.80 7.31 -7.80
N TRP A 146 11.24 6.79 -6.67
CA TRP A 146 11.26 7.50 -5.37
C TRP A 146 12.58 8.25 -5.14
N GLY A 147 12.97 9.10 -6.09
CA GLY A 147 14.21 9.88 -6.01
C GLY A 147 14.32 10.73 -4.73
N TRP A 148 13.19 11.23 -4.23
CA TRP A 148 13.13 12.08 -3.04
C TRP A 148 13.35 11.31 -1.72
N TRP A 149 12.91 10.05 -1.59
CA TRP A 149 13.14 9.23 -0.38
C TRP A 149 14.62 8.88 -0.20
N ARG A 150 15.33 8.60 -1.29
CA ARG A 150 16.80 8.41 -1.25
C ARG A 150 17.52 9.68 -0.80
N ALA A 151 17.01 10.84 -1.19
CA ALA A 151 17.58 12.13 -0.79
C ALA A 151 17.31 12.47 0.69
N SER A 152 16.16 12.08 1.25
CA SER A 152 15.84 12.31 2.66
C SER A 152 16.62 11.40 3.61
N ARG A 153 16.91 10.15 3.23
CA ARG A 153 17.71 9.21 4.06
C ARG A 153 19.17 9.64 4.19
N ARG A 154 19.78 10.16 3.11
CA ARG A 154 21.17 10.67 3.14
C ARG A 154 21.37 11.86 4.08
N ARG A 155 20.30 12.60 4.41
CA ARG A 155 20.35 13.72 5.36
C ARG A 155 20.21 13.30 6.83
N ARG A 156 19.90 12.03 7.11
CA ARG A 156 19.70 11.48 8.47
C ARG A 156 20.66 10.33 8.80
N SER A 157 21.89 10.36 8.31
CA SER A 157 22.96 9.60 8.99
C SER A 157 23.26 10.31 10.31
N PRO A 158 23.24 9.62 11.48
CA PRO A 158 23.91 10.16 12.65
C PRO A 158 25.38 10.27 12.27
N VAL A 159 25.95 11.47 12.40
CA VAL A 159 27.39 11.58 12.59
C VAL A 159 27.68 10.73 13.81
N ALA A 160 28.40 9.63 13.63
CA ALA A 160 28.99 8.90 14.73
C ALA A 160 29.93 9.88 15.44
N LEU A 161 29.48 10.40 16.57
CA LEU A 161 30.36 11.07 17.53
C LEU A 161 31.22 9.97 18.16
N SER A 162 32.39 9.74 17.57
CA SER A 162 33.52 9.20 18.29
C SER A 162 34.15 10.32 19.11
N ALA A 163 34.07 10.22 20.43
CA ALA A 163 35.01 10.79 21.39
C ALA A 163 34.88 10.02 22.72
#